data_AF-A0A2D6CY95-F1
#
_entry.id   AF-A0A2D6CY95-F1
#
_cell.length_a   1.000
_cell.length_b   1.000
_cell.length_c   1.000
_cell.angle_alpha   90.00
_cell.angle_beta   90.00
_cell.angle_gamma   90.00
#
_symmetry.space_group_name_H-M   'P 1'
#
loop_
_entity.id
_entity.type
_entity.pdbx_description
1 polymer ?
#
loop_
_entity_poly.entity_id
_entity_poly.type
_entity_poly.pdbx_seq_one_letter_code
_entity_poly.pdbx_strand_id
1 'polypeptide(L)'
;MDVASAQLEAQVARLWEEYESLPDEDQARYVEARLPDPSLRSSLTAAAKRALDVVAALGGLAVALPLAPFVILAIRLDSKGPAFFSQVRIGRNGRRFVIYKLRTLSSDSPAYTVTPTREEDYRLTRVGRTLRRLGLDELPQLWNVLRGEMSLVGPRPEMPFLVDTYSPLQRLRLRVKPGITGMWQISPYRNEPIHHHVEYDLHYLLHPSLLLDLRIALRTFGVLSRTKPGRG
;
A
#
# COMPACT_ATOMS: atom_id res chain seq x y z
N MET A 1 -9.19 10.20 18.53
CA MET A 1 -9.42 9.14 17.52
C MET A 1 -10.92 9.11 17.30
N ASP A 2 -11.41 9.27 16.06
CA ASP A 2 -12.87 9.30 15.80
C ASP A 2 -13.51 7.92 16.04
N VAL A 3 -14.80 7.88 16.42
CA VAL A 3 -15.56 6.69 16.82
C VAL A 3 -15.48 5.59 15.75
N ALA A 4 -15.60 5.97 14.48
CA ALA A 4 -15.49 5.04 13.34
C ALA A 4 -14.09 4.40 13.23
N SER A 5 -13.03 5.12 13.63
CA SER A 5 -11.68 4.56 13.65
C SER A 5 -11.51 3.59 14.82
N ALA A 6 -12.04 3.90 16.00
CA ALA A 6 -11.98 3.02 17.16
C ALA A 6 -12.75 1.71 16.95
N GLN A 7 -13.90 1.76 16.29
CA GLN A 7 -14.66 0.58 15.90
C GLN A 7 -13.87 -0.33 14.94
N LEU A 8 -13.20 0.27 13.96
CA LEU A 8 -12.38 -0.49 13.00
C LEU A 8 -11.19 -1.17 13.68
N GLU A 9 -10.46 -0.46 14.55
CA GLU A 9 -9.35 -1.06 15.31
C GLU A 9 -9.87 -2.22 16.19
N ALA A 10 -11.04 -2.06 16.84
CA ALA A 10 -11.64 -3.12 17.65
C ALA A 10 -12.15 -4.31 16.82
N GLN A 11 -12.47 -4.13 15.54
CA GLN A 11 -12.80 -5.23 14.63
C GLN A 11 -11.55 -5.99 14.20
N VAL A 12 -10.48 -5.27 13.85
CA VAL A 12 -9.18 -5.86 13.50
C VAL A 12 -8.61 -6.64 14.69
N ALA A 13 -8.62 -6.05 15.89
CA ALA A 13 -8.11 -6.69 17.10
C ALA A 13 -8.86 -7.99 17.44
N ARG A 14 -10.20 -7.98 17.39
CA ARG A 14 -11.02 -9.18 17.65
C ARG A 14 -10.76 -10.30 16.66
N LEU A 15 -10.64 -9.98 15.37
CA LEU A 15 -10.26 -10.97 14.37
C LEU A 15 -8.88 -11.53 14.66
N TRP A 16 -7.92 -10.67 15.03
CA TRP A 16 -6.55 -11.07 15.29
C TRP A 16 -6.42 -11.94 16.54
N GLU A 17 -7.08 -11.59 17.65
CA GLU A 17 -7.14 -12.43 18.87
C GLU A 17 -7.68 -13.83 18.57
N GLU A 18 -8.71 -13.93 17.74
CA GLU A 18 -9.26 -15.20 17.31
C GLU A 18 -8.25 -16.00 16.48
N TYR A 19 -7.52 -15.35 15.57
CA TYR A 19 -6.47 -16.00 14.79
C TYR A 19 -5.28 -16.45 15.64
N GLU A 20 -4.76 -15.60 16.53
CA GLU A 20 -3.62 -15.93 17.40
C GLU A 20 -3.92 -17.06 18.38
N SER A 21 -5.20 -17.29 18.70
CA SER A 21 -5.62 -18.42 19.55
C SER A 21 -5.51 -19.79 18.86
N LEU A 22 -5.32 -19.82 17.54
CA LEU A 22 -5.25 -21.04 16.73
C LEU A 22 -3.80 -21.51 16.56
N PRO A 23 -3.57 -22.83 16.45
CA PRO A 23 -2.28 -23.37 16.00
C PRO A 23 -1.83 -22.75 14.68
N ASP A 24 -0.51 -22.53 14.52
CA ASP A 24 0.07 -21.87 13.34
C ASP A 24 -0.32 -22.55 12.01
N GLU A 25 -0.40 -23.89 11.99
CA GLU A 25 -0.84 -24.66 10.81
C GLU A 25 -2.31 -24.44 10.42
N ASP A 26 -3.13 -23.92 11.34
CA ASP A 26 -4.59 -23.76 11.16
C ASP A 26 -4.99 -22.34 10.84
N GLN A 27 -4.20 -21.34 11.26
CA GLN A 27 -4.49 -19.91 11.05
C GLN A 27 -4.83 -19.59 9.59
N ALA A 28 -4.01 -20.05 8.65
CA ALA A 28 -4.21 -19.78 7.23
C ALA A 28 -5.50 -20.43 6.70
N ARG A 29 -5.77 -21.68 7.06
CA ARG A 29 -6.99 -22.41 6.66
C ARG A 29 -8.24 -21.73 7.22
N TYR A 30 -8.16 -21.28 8.47
CA TYR A 30 -9.26 -20.63 9.17
C TYR A 30 -9.65 -19.29 8.52
N VAL A 31 -8.68 -18.47 8.11
CA VAL A 31 -8.94 -17.25 7.33
C VAL A 31 -9.47 -17.58 5.95
N GLU A 32 -8.82 -18.53 5.26
CA GLU A 32 -9.14 -18.89 3.88
C GLU A 32 -10.58 -19.39 3.73
N ALA A 33 -11.08 -20.16 4.70
CA ALA A 33 -12.46 -20.63 4.74
C ALA A 33 -13.50 -19.49 4.88
N ARG A 34 -13.09 -18.31 5.36
CA ARG A 34 -13.93 -17.11 5.53
C ARG A 34 -13.75 -16.09 4.42
N LEU A 35 -12.78 -16.28 3.53
CA LEU A 35 -12.60 -15.37 2.41
C LEU A 35 -13.85 -15.38 1.54
N PRO A 36 -14.39 -14.21 1.17
CA PRO A 36 -15.52 -14.14 0.27
C PRO A 36 -15.18 -14.83 -1.05
N ASP A 37 -16.03 -15.76 -1.49
CA ASP A 37 -15.83 -16.45 -2.75
C ASP A 37 -15.76 -15.41 -3.88
N PRO A 38 -14.64 -15.36 -4.64
CA PRO A 38 -14.51 -14.45 -5.76
C PRO A 38 -15.61 -14.61 -6.82
N SER A 39 -16.20 -15.80 -6.95
CA SER A 39 -17.30 -16.09 -7.86
C SER A 39 -18.63 -15.45 -7.44
N LEU A 40 -18.80 -15.22 -6.13
CA LEU A 40 -20.00 -14.60 -5.55
C LEU A 40 -19.95 -13.06 -5.57
N ARG A 41 -18.79 -12.47 -5.90
CA ARG A 41 -18.73 -11.02 -6.15
C ARG A 41 -19.48 -10.72 -7.44
N SER A 42 -20.57 -9.95 -7.32
CA SER A 42 -21.32 -9.52 -8.50
C SER A 42 -20.38 -8.83 -9.50
N SER A 43 -20.46 -9.21 -10.77
CA SER A 43 -19.63 -8.60 -11.82
C SER A 43 -19.76 -7.07 -11.84
N LEU A 44 -20.93 -6.56 -11.43
CA LEU A 44 -21.20 -5.14 -11.24
C LEU A 44 -20.33 -4.49 -10.16
N THR A 45 -20.15 -5.11 -8.98
CA THR A 45 -19.30 -4.54 -7.92
C THR A 45 -17.83 -4.51 -8.32
N ALA A 46 -17.34 -5.57 -8.98
CA ALA A 46 -15.99 -5.61 -9.51
C ALA A 46 -15.77 -4.57 -10.62
N ALA A 47 -16.74 -4.40 -11.53
CA ALA A 47 -16.71 -3.38 -12.56
C ALA A 47 -16.76 -1.96 -11.97
N ALA A 48 -17.60 -1.72 -10.97
CA ALA A 48 -17.70 -0.43 -10.29
C ALA A 48 -16.39 -0.07 -9.58
N LYS A 49 -15.77 -1.02 -8.86
CA LYS A 49 -14.44 -0.81 -8.26
C LYS A 49 -13.41 -0.46 -9.33
N ARG A 50 -13.42 -1.18 -10.46
CA ARG A 50 -12.49 -0.92 -11.55
C ARG A 50 -12.71 0.44 -12.20
N ALA A 51 -13.96 0.85 -12.41
CA ALA A 51 -14.29 2.16 -12.97
C ALA A 51 -13.81 3.27 -12.03
N LEU A 52 -14.06 3.13 -10.73
CA LEU A 52 -13.56 4.06 -9.70
C LEU A 52 -12.03 4.16 -9.75
N ASP A 53 -11.33 3.02 -9.78
CA ASP A 53 -9.87 2.97 -9.88
C ASP A 53 -9.35 3.75 -11.10
N VAL A 54 -9.95 3.54 -12.27
CA VAL A 54 -9.54 4.19 -13.52
C VAL A 54 -9.83 5.68 -13.49
N VAL A 55 -11.04 6.09 -13.08
CA VAL A 55 -11.43 7.50 -13.03
C VAL A 55 -10.53 8.29 -12.09
N ALA A 56 -10.30 7.79 -10.88
CA ALA A 56 -9.45 8.49 -9.92
C ALA A 56 -7.96 8.41 -10.31
N ALA A 57 -7.49 7.34 -10.98
CA ALA A 57 -6.13 7.31 -11.53
C ALA A 57 -5.93 8.33 -12.66
N LEU A 58 -6.89 8.48 -13.57
CA LEU A 58 -6.86 9.49 -14.62
C LEU A 58 -6.88 10.91 -14.02
N GLY A 59 -7.76 11.17 -13.05
CA GLY A 59 -7.80 12.46 -12.35
C GLY A 59 -6.49 12.77 -11.63
N GLY A 60 -5.92 11.80 -10.92
CA GLY A 60 -4.62 11.95 -10.25
C GLY A 60 -3.47 12.20 -11.23
N LEU A 61 -3.45 11.52 -12.38
CA LEU A 61 -2.45 11.75 -13.42
C LEU A 61 -2.61 13.12 -14.09
N ALA A 62 -3.85 13.58 -14.31
CA ALA A 62 -4.12 14.90 -14.84
C ALA A 62 -3.56 16.02 -13.93
N VAL A 63 -3.59 15.82 -12.61
CA VAL A 63 -2.97 16.73 -11.63
C VAL A 63 -1.44 16.52 -11.56
N ALA A 64 -0.96 15.29 -11.66
CA ALA A 64 0.46 14.98 -11.57
C ALA A 64 1.27 15.48 -12.77
N LEU A 65 0.72 15.40 -13.99
CA LEU A 65 1.38 15.78 -15.24
C LEU A 65 1.93 17.22 -15.25
N PRO A 66 1.15 18.27 -14.92
CA PRO A 66 1.69 19.63 -14.87
C PRO A 66 2.73 19.84 -13.77
N LEU A 67 2.69 19.06 -12.67
CA LEU A 67 3.66 19.13 -11.59
C LEU A 67 4.95 18.34 -11.87
N ALA A 68 4.88 17.33 -12.74
CA ALA A 68 5.97 16.42 -13.04
C ALA A 68 7.30 17.11 -13.43
N PRO A 69 7.36 18.11 -14.34
CA PRO A 69 8.64 18.71 -14.72
C PRO A 69 9.34 19.40 -13.53
N PHE A 70 8.58 20.08 -12.66
CA PHE A 70 9.12 20.74 -11.47
C PHE A 70 9.65 19.73 -10.45
N VAL A 71 8.91 18.66 -10.21
CA VAL A 71 9.32 17.60 -9.28
C VAL A 71 10.54 16.84 -9.82
N ILE A 72 10.56 16.53 -11.11
CA ILE A 72 11.71 15.89 -11.78
C ILE A 72 12.95 16.77 -11.67
N LEU A 73 12.83 18.07 -11.93
CA LEU A 73 13.94 19.02 -11.80
C LEU A 73 14.44 19.07 -10.35
N ALA A 74 13.54 19.20 -9.37
CA ALA A 74 13.90 19.22 -7.95
C ALA A 74 14.68 17.97 -7.52
N ILE A 75 14.25 16.77 -7.93
CA ILE A 75 14.95 15.52 -7.60
C ILE A 75 16.36 15.50 -8.21
N ARG A 76 16.49 15.93 -9.48
CA ARG A 76 17.77 15.92 -10.20
C ARG A 76 18.77 16.98 -9.70
N LEU A 77 18.27 18.07 -9.11
CA LEU A 77 19.10 19.08 -8.46
C LEU A 77 19.54 18.63 -7.05
N ASP A 78 18.73 17.84 -6.36
CA ASP A 78 19.03 17.37 -4.99
C ASP A 78 19.92 16.13 -4.95
N SER A 79 19.86 15.26 -5.97
CA SER A 79 20.65 14.03 -6.03
C SER A 79 21.00 13.64 -7.47
N LYS A 80 22.12 12.92 -7.63
CA LYS A 80 22.53 12.37 -8.94
C LYS A 80 21.56 11.26 -9.37
N GLY A 81 21.41 11.08 -10.67
CA GLY A 81 20.66 9.98 -11.27
C GLY A 81 19.25 10.34 -11.76
N PRO A 82 18.47 9.34 -12.20
CA PRO A 82 17.14 9.56 -12.79
C PRO A 82 16.09 9.87 -11.72
N ALA A 83 15.15 10.76 -12.04
CA ALA A 83 14.04 11.11 -11.14
C ALA A 83 13.05 9.96 -10.92
N PHE A 84 12.99 8.99 -11.83
CA PHE A 84 12.16 7.80 -11.69
C PHE A 84 12.95 6.63 -11.12
N PHE A 85 12.25 5.84 -10.33
CA PHE A 85 12.71 4.57 -9.77
C PHE A 85 11.67 3.49 -10.09
N SER A 86 12.14 2.31 -10.50
CA SER A 86 11.30 1.16 -10.80
C SER A 86 11.77 -0.05 -10.02
N GLN A 87 10.82 -0.86 -9.54
CA GLN A 87 11.13 -2.04 -8.75
C GLN A 87 10.13 -3.17 -9.03
N VAL A 88 10.61 -4.42 -9.05
CA VAL A 88 9.72 -5.58 -9.15
C VAL A 88 9.02 -5.78 -7.81
N ARG A 89 7.70 -6.02 -7.89
CA ARG A 89 6.84 -6.34 -6.75
C ARG A 89 5.98 -7.56 -7.08
N ILE A 90 5.45 -8.17 -6.03
CA ILE A 90 4.48 -9.26 -6.14
C ILE A 90 3.06 -8.71 -6.04
N GLY A 91 2.26 -9.03 -7.05
CA GLY A 91 0.85 -8.67 -7.14
C GLY A 91 -0.06 -9.89 -6.94
N ARG A 92 -1.27 -9.77 -7.48
CA ARG A 92 -2.32 -10.78 -7.29
C ARG A 92 -1.86 -12.16 -7.75
N ASN A 93 -2.12 -13.18 -6.92
CA ASN A 93 -1.77 -14.58 -7.12
C ASN A 93 -0.27 -14.79 -7.40
N GLY A 94 0.60 -13.99 -6.77
CA GLY A 94 2.05 -14.12 -6.91
C GLY A 94 2.64 -13.54 -8.19
N ARG A 95 1.82 -12.90 -9.05
CA ARG A 95 2.30 -12.35 -10.34
C ARG A 95 3.27 -11.20 -10.11
N ARG A 96 4.44 -11.27 -10.73
CA ARG A 96 5.44 -10.18 -10.71
C ARG A 96 4.97 -9.03 -11.61
N PHE A 97 5.17 -7.80 -11.14
CA PHE A 97 4.97 -6.58 -11.92
C PHE A 97 5.95 -5.49 -11.50
N VAL A 98 6.12 -4.46 -12.32
CA VAL A 98 7.05 -3.35 -12.05
C VAL A 98 6.27 -2.15 -11.56
N ILE A 99 6.53 -1.71 -10.33
CA ILE A 99 6.03 -0.42 -9.82
C ILE A 99 6.90 0.73 -10.31
N TYR A 100 6.28 1.90 -10.49
CA TYR A 100 6.98 3.15 -10.76
C TYR A 100 6.83 4.12 -9.59
N LYS A 101 7.93 4.75 -9.20
CA LYS A 101 7.97 5.77 -8.15
C LYS A 101 8.87 6.92 -8.57
N LEU A 102 8.71 8.05 -7.91
CA LEU A 102 9.76 9.07 -7.91
C LEU A 102 10.86 8.65 -6.95
N ARG A 103 12.10 8.94 -7.34
CA ARG A 103 13.28 8.63 -6.53
C ARG A 103 13.29 9.53 -5.29
N THR A 104 13.34 8.89 -4.14
CA THR A 104 13.44 9.57 -2.84
C THR A 104 14.75 9.23 -2.13
N LEU A 105 15.37 8.10 -2.46
CA LEU A 105 16.68 7.68 -1.95
C LEU A 105 17.80 8.09 -2.91
N SER A 106 19.00 8.29 -2.36
CA SER A 106 20.23 8.51 -3.14
C SER A 106 20.42 7.43 -4.21
N SER A 107 21.05 7.79 -5.33
CA SER A 107 21.42 6.85 -6.40
C SER A 107 22.26 5.67 -5.91
N ASP A 108 23.02 5.89 -4.84
CA ASP A 108 23.95 4.91 -4.28
C ASP A 108 23.25 3.91 -3.35
N SER A 109 21.96 4.14 -3.03
CA SER A 109 21.17 3.21 -2.24
C SER A 109 20.82 1.96 -3.05
N PRO A 110 21.02 0.74 -2.49
CA PRO A 110 20.59 -0.49 -3.14
C PRO A 110 19.10 -0.47 -3.49
N ALA A 111 18.75 -0.94 -4.70
CA ALA A 111 17.36 -0.97 -5.17
C ALA A 111 16.48 -1.95 -4.38
N TYR A 112 17.06 -3.01 -3.83
CA TYR A 112 16.37 -4.01 -3.00
C TYR A 112 16.89 -3.94 -1.57
N THR A 113 16.38 -2.95 -0.85
CA THR A 113 16.62 -2.77 0.59
C THR A 113 15.31 -2.58 1.30
N VAL A 114 15.27 -2.89 2.60
CA VAL A 114 14.17 -2.48 3.48
C VAL A 114 13.96 -0.98 3.35
N THR A 115 12.69 -0.61 3.16
CA THR A 115 12.27 0.78 3.01
C THR A 115 12.59 1.55 4.30
N PRO A 116 13.18 2.76 4.24
CA PRO A 116 13.45 3.52 5.45
C PRO A 116 12.18 3.75 6.26
N THR A 117 12.22 3.36 7.53
CA THR A 117 11.13 3.51 8.51
C THR A 117 11.21 4.85 9.25
N ARG A 118 12.40 5.47 9.28
CA ARG A 118 12.71 6.74 9.94
C ARG A 118 13.04 7.83 8.92
N GLU A 119 12.79 9.08 9.29
CA GLU A 119 13.04 10.24 8.40
C GLU A 119 14.52 10.64 8.39
N GLU A 120 15.26 10.19 9.39
CA GLU A 120 16.68 10.42 9.62
C GLU A 120 17.58 9.45 8.83
N ASP A 121 17.01 8.57 8.00
CA ASP A 121 17.79 7.64 7.18
C ASP A 121 18.71 8.43 6.22
N TYR A 122 20.01 8.22 6.34
CA TYR A 122 21.05 8.93 5.59
C TYR A 122 20.91 8.77 4.07
N ARG A 123 20.21 7.72 3.61
CA ARG A 123 19.96 7.46 2.19
C ARG A 123 18.85 8.34 1.63
N LEU A 124 18.06 9.00 2.48
CA LEU A 124 16.91 9.81 2.09
C LEU A 124 17.34 11.24 1.73
N THR A 125 17.01 11.64 0.51
CA THR A 125 17.29 12.98 -0.04
C THR A 125 16.38 14.05 0.57
N ARG A 126 16.73 15.33 0.48
CA ARG A 126 15.94 16.43 1.07
C ARG A 126 14.59 16.57 0.37
N VAL A 127 14.59 16.53 -0.96
CA VAL A 127 13.38 16.49 -1.79
C VAL A 127 12.63 15.19 -1.55
N GLY A 128 13.34 14.07 -1.43
CA GLY A 128 12.77 12.76 -1.10
C GLY A 128 11.94 12.75 0.18
N ARG A 129 12.40 13.41 1.26
CA ARG A 129 11.62 13.57 2.50
C ARG A 129 10.28 14.24 2.23
N THR A 130 10.30 15.36 1.52
CA THR A 130 9.09 16.12 1.19
C THR A 130 8.14 15.30 0.32
N LEU A 131 8.65 14.60 -0.70
CA LEU A 131 7.83 13.76 -1.57
C LEU A 131 7.13 12.65 -0.80
N ARG A 132 7.85 11.95 0.10
CA ARG A 132 7.27 10.88 0.94
C ARG A 132 6.26 11.41 1.94
N ARG A 133 6.54 12.58 2.55
CA ARG A 133 5.61 13.24 3.49
C ARG A 133 4.30 13.59 2.81
N LEU A 134 4.36 14.09 1.57
CA LEU A 134 3.18 14.45 0.79
C LEU A 134 2.56 13.28 0.01
N GLY A 135 3.18 12.10 0.02
CA GLY A 135 2.77 10.93 -0.78
C GLY A 135 2.95 11.11 -2.29
N LEU A 136 3.68 12.14 -2.72
CA LEU A 136 3.88 12.45 -4.15
C LEU A 136 4.79 11.44 -4.84
N ASP A 137 5.67 10.75 -4.11
CA ASP A 137 6.58 9.77 -4.67
C ASP A 137 5.87 8.55 -5.27
N GLU A 138 4.63 8.30 -4.86
CA GLU A 138 3.82 7.17 -5.30
C GLU A 138 2.91 7.50 -6.49
N LEU A 139 2.81 8.77 -6.92
CA LEU A 139 1.97 9.17 -8.06
C LEU A 139 2.23 8.39 -9.36
N PRO A 140 3.47 8.03 -9.73
CA PRO A 140 3.69 7.23 -10.93
C PRO A 140 3.02 5.84 -10.88
N GLN A 141 2.66 5.33 -9.69
CA GLN A 141 1.91 4.07 -9.55
C GLN A 141 0.47 4.17 -10.08
N LEU A 142 -0.07 5.37 -10.29
CA LEU A 142 -1.38 5.53 -10.95
C LEU A 142 -1.35 4.92 -12.36
N TRP A 143 -0.19 4.88 -13.02
CA TRP A 143 -0.01 4.14 -14.26
C TRP A 143 -0.20 2.63 -14.08
N ASN A 144 0.30 2.04 -12.99
CA ASN A 144 0.08 0.63 -12.66
C ASN A 144 -1.41 0.32 -12.41
N VAL A 145 -2.15 1.28 -11.85
CA VAL A 145 -3.60 1.17 -11.71
C VAL A 145 -4.25 1.16 -13.09
N LEU A 146 -3.90 2.06 -14.01
CA LEU A 146 -4.43 2.05 -15.36
C LEU A 146 -4.12 0.74 -16.12
N ARG A 147 -2.91 0.20 -15.99
CA ARG A 147 -2.54 -1.12 -16.55
C ARG A 147 -3.26 -2.31 -15.90
N GLY A 148 -3.95 -2.09 -14.79
CA GLY A 148 -4.72 -3.12 -14.09
C GLY A 148 -3.87 -4.06 -13.24
N GLU A 149 -2.60 -3.74 -13.02
CA GLU A 149 -1.71 -4.47 -12.11
C GLU A 149 -2.02 -4.15 -10.65
N MET A 150 -2.43 -2.90 -10.40
CA MET A 150 -2.81 -2.38 -9.09
C MET A 150 -4.26 -1.88 -9.06
N SER A 151 -4.75 -1.66 -7.85
CA SER A 151 -5.98 -0.95 -7.47
C SER A 151 -5.60 0.33 -6.72
N LEU A 152 -6.49 1.31 -6.57
CA LEU A 152 -6.22 2.45 -5.69
C LEU A 152 -6.13 1.99 -4.23
N VAL A 153 -7.06 1.12 -3.83
CA VAL A 153 -7.14 0.54 -2.48
C VAL A 153 -6.93 -0.97 -2.53
N GLY A 154 -6.03 -1.48 -1.69
CA GLY A 154 -5.71 -2.89 -1.53
C GLY A 154 -4.44 -3.09 -0.69
N PRO A 155 -4.05 -4.34 -0.39
CA PRO A 155 -2.79 -4.62 0.31
C PRO A 155 -1.59 -4.01 -0.40
N ARG A 156 -0.65 -3.44 0.35
CA ARG A 156 0.54 -2.83 -0.27
C ARG A 156 1.42 -3.90 -0.94
N PRO A 157 1.88 -3.69 -2.19
CA PRO A 157 2.67 -4.69 -2.91
C PRO A 157 4.05 -4.87 -2.29
N GLU A 158 4.49 -6.11 -2.09
CA GLU A 158 5.76 -6.42 -1.43
C GLU A 158 6.87 -6.84 -2.40
N MET A 159 8.13 -6.68 -1.99
CA MET A 159 9.31 -7.13 -2.72
C MET A 159 9.37 -8.66 -2.77
N PRO A 160 9.81 -9.28 -3.89
CA PRO A 160 9.89 -10.73 -4.03
C PRO A 160 10.59 -11.43 -2.86
N PHE A 161 11.78 -10.95 -2.46
CA PHE A 161 12.56 -11.58 -1.39
C PHE A 161 11.89 -11.60 -0.02
N LEU A 162 10.97 -10.66 0.25
CA LEU A 162 10.17 -10.67 1.47
C LEU A 162 9.01 -11.66 1.35
N VAL A 163 8.37 -11.73 0.18
CA VAL A 163 7.29 -12.69 -0.07
C VAL A 163 7.79 -14.13 -0.04
N ASP A 164 9.04 -14.36 -0.43
CA ASP A 164 9.69 -15.66 -0.35
C ASP A 164 9.80 -16.17 1.09
N THR A 165 9.81 -15.27 2.10
CA THR A 165 9.81 -15.61 3.52
C THR A 165 8.42 -15.62 4.16
N TYR A 166 7.34 -15.43 3.38
CA TYR A 166 6.00 -15.33 3.94
C TYR A 166 5.45 -16.69 4.41
N SER A 167 4.83 -16.69 5.58
CA SER A 167 4.00 -17.80 6.06
C SER A 167 2.75 -17.99 5.17
N PRO A 168 2.09 -19.15 5.22
CA PRO A 168 0.83 -19.38 4.49
C PRO A 168 -0.24 -18.30 4.76
N LEU A 169 -0.35 -17.84 6.01
CA LEU A 169 -1.26 -16.78 6.42
C LEU A 169 -0.91 -15.45 5.74
N GLN A 170 0.37 -15.04 5.78
CA GLN A 170 0.84 -13.80 5.16
C GLN A 170 0.64 -13.80 3.64
N ARG A 171 0.75 -14.96 2.99
CA ARG A 171 0.51 -15.13 1.55
C ARG A 171 -0.95 -14.88 1.13
N LEU A 172 -1.92 -14.99 2.04
CA LEU A 172 -3.33 -14.72 1.70
C LEU A 172 -3.54 -13.30 1.18
N ARG A 173 -2.73 -12.33 1.62
CA ARG A 173 -2.76 -10.93 1.14
C ARG A 173 -2.59 -10.81 -0.37
N LEU A 174 -1.96 -11.80 -1.02
CA LEU A 174 -1.78 -11.85 -2.46
C LEU A 174 -3.03 -12.29 -3.23
N ARG A 175 -4.15 -12.66 -2.58
CA ARG A 175 -5.39 -13.10 -3.24
C ARG A 175 -6.10 -11.99 -4.03
N VAL A 176 -5.84 -10.73 -3.68
CA VAL A 176 -6.45 -9.53 -4.31
C VAL A 176 -5.40 -8.68 -5.02
N LYS A 177 -5.84 -7.72 -5.84
CA LYS A 177 -4.90 -6.76 -6.44
C LYS A 177 -4.27 -5.90 -5.35
N PRO A 178 -2.95 -5.66 -5.41
CA PRO A 178 -2.32 -4.72 -4.50
C PRO A 178 -2.84 -3.29 -4.71
N GLY A 179 -2.76 -2.48 -3.64
CA GLY A 179 -3.21 -1.10 -3.60
C GLY A 179 -2.07 -0.09 -3.62
N ILE A 180 -2.34 1.14 -4.09
CA ILE A 180 -1.48 2.30 -3.79
C ILE A 180 -1.60 2.64 -2.30
N THR A 181 -2.83 2.64 -1.78
CA THR A 181 -3.14 2.71 -0.35
C THR A 181 -3.86 1.45 0.13
N GLY A 182 -3.94 1.22 1.44
CA GLY A 182 -4.52 0.03 2.04
C GLY A 182 -4.74 0.18 3.54
N MET A 183 -5.40 -0.81 4.14
CA MET A 183 -5.70 -0.84 5.59
C MET A 183 -4.44 -0.72 6.44
N TRP A 184 -3.38 -1.47 6.12
CA TRP A 184 -2.11 -1.35 6.84
C TRP A 184 -1.49 0.07 6.73
N GLN A 185 -1.62 0.76 5.59
CA GLN A 185 -1.04 2.10 5.42
C GLN A 185 -1.73 3.18 6.28
N ILE A 186 -2.99 2.99 6.63
CA ILE A 186 -3.75 3.90 7.49
C ILE A 186 -3.75 3.48 8.97
N SER A 187 -3.09 2.36 9.30
CA SER A 187 -3.02 1.84 10.65
C SER A 187 -2.00 2.59 11.53
N PRO A 188 -2.06 2.39 12.86
CA PRO A 188 -1.01 2.85 13.77
C PRO A 188 0.40 2.31 13.41
N TYR A 189 0.45 1.12 12.82
CA TYR A 189 1.67 0.35 12.55
C TYR A 189 2.26 0.58 11.15
N ARG A 190 1.82 1.61 10.42
CA ARG A 190 2.27 1.94 9.05
C ARG A 190 3.78 2.21 8.90
N ASN A 191 4.52 2.35 10.00
CA ASN A 191 5.97 2.54 10.00
C ASN A 191 6.75 1.24 10.30
N GLU A 192 6.04 0.14 10.55
CA GLU A 192 6.61 -1.16 10.87
C GLU A 192 6.56 -2.09 9.66
N PRO A 193 7.40 -3.12 9.56
CA PRO A 193 7.32 -4.05 8.44
C PRO A 193 5.93 -4.71 8.34
N ILE A 194 5.36 -4.71 7.14
CA ILE A 194 3.97 -5.11 6.92
C ILE A 194 3.70 -6.56 7.34
N HIS A 195 4.70 -7.43 7.23
CA HIS A 195 4.59 -8.84 7.58
C HIS A 195 4.43 -9.07 9.10
N HIS A 196 4.68 -8.07 9.95
CA HIS A 196 4.34 -8.11 11.37
C HIS A 196 2.89 -7.72 11.66
N HIS A 197 2.22 -7.04 10.72
CA HIS A 197 0.88 -6.46 10.92
C HIS A 197 -0.08 -6.82 9.79
N VAL A 198 -0.17 -8.12 9.49
CA VAL A 198 -0.99 -8.63 8.39
C VAL A 198 -2.49 -8.59 8.69
N GLU A 199 -2.89 -8.52 9.95
CA GLU A 199 -4.28 -8.42 10.43
C GLU A 199 -5.10 -7.34 9.72
N TYR A 200 -4.47 -6.19 9.44
CA TYR A 200 -5.13 -5.08 8.75
C TYR A 200 -5.49 -5.44 7.31
N ASP A 201 -4.57 -6.09 6.59
CA ASP A 201 -4.82 -6.53 5.22
C ASP A 201 -5.76 -7.74 5.20
N LEU A 202 -5.68 -8.66 6.16
CA LEU A 202 -6.62 -9.78 6.28
C LEU A 202 -8.05 -9.27 6.54
N HIS A 203 -8.23 -8.28 7.42
CA HIS A 203 -9.52 -7.64 7.63
C HIS A 203 -10.07 -7.02 6.33
N TYR A 204 -9.22 -6.40 5.52
CA TYR A 204 -9.61 -5.89 4.20
C TYR A 204 -10.11 -6.99 3.27
N LEU A 205 -9.41 -8.13 3.26
CA LEU A 205 -9.76 -9.28 2.42
C LEU A 205 -11.10 -9.91 2.81
N LEU A 206 -11.40 -9.96 4.11
CA LEU A 206 -12.62 -10.53 4.66
C LEU A 206 -13.85 -9.63 4.47
N HIS A 207 -13.64 -8.31 4.42
CA HIS A 207 -14.72 -7.33 4.36
C HIS A 207 -14.63 -6.42 3.11
N PRO A 208 -14.59 -6.97 1.90
CA PRO A 208 -14.47 -6.17 0.69
C PRO A 208 -15.74 -5.33 0.48
N SER A 209 -15.61 -4.01 0.52
CA SER A 209 -16.71 -3.10 0.20
C SER A 209 -16.19 -1.79 -0.40
N LEU A 210 -16.96 -1.20 -1.32
CA LEU A 210 -16.65 0.12 -1.88
C LEU A 210 -16.66 1.21 -0.80
N LEU A 211 -17.48 1.05 0.23
CA LEU A 211 -17.50 1.96 1.37
C LEU A 211 -16.22 1.87 2.19
N LEU A 212 -15.69 0.66 2.44
CA LEU A 212 -14.39 0.50 3.08
C LEU A 212 -13.28 1.10 2.22
N ASP A 213 -13.30 0.88 0.91
CA ASP A 213 -12.35 1.51 -0.02
C ASP A 213 -12.37 3.04 0.11
N LEU A 214 -13.56 3.65 0.09
CA LEU A 214 -13.73 5.09 0.24
C LEU A 214 -13.20 5.58 1.60
N ARG A 215 -13.50 4.87 2.70
CA ARG A 215 -12.99 5.20 4.04
C ARG A 215 -11.46 5.15 4.09
N ILE A 216 -10.85 4.13 3.48
CA ILE A 216 -9.38 4.00 3.42
C ILE A 216 -8.79 5.15 2.61
N ALA A 217 -9.36 5.47 1.43
CA ALA A 217 -8.90 6.57 0.60
C ALA A 217 -8.96 7.92 1.34
N LEU A 218 -10.09 8.24 1.99
CA LEU A 218 -10.25 9.47 2.77
C LEU A 218 -9.28 9.54 3.95
N ARG A 219 -9.11 8.43 4.70
CA ARG A 219 -8.17 8.38 5.83
C ARG A 219 -6.72 8.50 5.37
N THR A 220 -6.39 8.04 4.16
CA THR A 220 -5.05 8.22 3.56
C THR A 220 -4.69 9.69 3.41
N PHE A 221 -5.61 10.52 2.88
CA PHE A 221 -5.39 11.97 2.81
C PHE A 221 -5.18 12.60 4.20
N GLY A 222 -5.95 12.15 5.21
CA GLY A 222 -5.78 12.57 6.61
C GLY A 222 -4.44 12.15 7.23
N VAL A 223 -3.92 10.97 6.86
CA VAL A 223 -2.62 10.48 7.34
C VAL A 223 -1.46 11.23 6.69
N LEU A 224 -1.56 11.56 5.40
CA LEU A 224 -0.53 12.32 4.67
C LEU A 224 -0.48 13.81 5.10
N SER A 225 -1.61 14.38 5.48
CA SER A 225 -1.70 15.79 5.92
C SER A 225 -1.24 16.03 7.36
N ARG A 226 -1.15 14.99 8.19
CA ARG A 226 -0.62 15.07 9.55
C ARG A 226 0.91 14.95 9.49
N THR A 227 1.61 16.05 9.74
CA THR A 227 3.06 16.05 9.99
C THR A 227 3.39 14.99 11.05
N LYS A 228 4.32 14.09 10.74
CA LYS A 228 4.82 13.14 11.74
C LYS A 228 5.37 13.96 12.92
N PRO A 229 4.89 13.75 14.16
CA PRO A 229 5.70 14.18 15.29
C PRO A 229 6.97 13.34 15.25
N GLY A 230 8.13 13.99 15.13
CA GLY A 230 9.40 13.35 15.38
C GLY A 230 9.32 12.80 16.80
N ARG A 231 9.31 11.47 16.95
CA ARG A 231 9.61 10.87 18.24
C ARG A 231 11.11 11.03 18.42
N GLY A 232 11.49 12.04 19.20
CA GLY A 232 12.84 12.18 19.74
C GLY A 232 13.20 11.02 20.65
#